data_AF-A0A9P1FZZ1-F1
#
_entry.id   AF-A0A9P1FZZ1-F1
#
_cell.length_a   1.000
_cell.length_b   1.000
_cell.length_c   1.000
_cell.angle_alpha   90.00
_cell.angle_beta   90.00
_cell.angle_gamma   90.00
#
_symmetry.space_group_name_H-M   'P 1'
#
loop_
_entity.id
_entity.type
_entity.pdbx_description
1 polymer ?
#
loop_
_entity_poly.entity_id
_entity_poly.type
_entity_poly.pdbx_seq_one_letter_code
_entity_poly.pdbx_strand_id
1 'polypeptide(L)'
;IGIDMSLNDAEVLAYADPPFIIVENLFCCFFFFEIVVRFVAFTRASMAFGDRWFVFDLALVVLMVAETWIMFLVVRISTDPSQSQEQAFDSSVLRLLKLVRITRVARIARLLRQVPEVMILLKGIGVASRSVFFTCLILLCVVYIFAIALTQLSEDTKLGQTYFPTLADGMFSLLFHGCFFQGLPDFAKLCFQENFMYGFSLLVFVVLAPLTVMNMIVGVLVEVVGIVAAAEQEASTRKSLLESLHKALEKLDLQMTATITKVEFCKIVNRPDIVTVFMEAGIDIVALLRDPDIVFAGDSDMNLDEFLEELITLRGANVATVKDLGQLKTQILREMKQRRGLR
;
A
#
# COMPACT_ATOMS: atom_id res chain seq x y z
N ILE A 1 18.16 -0.34 13.78
CA ILE A 1 17.62 -1.64 13.30
C ILE A 1 18.65 -2.39 12.45
N GLY A 2 19.11 -1.87 11.30
CA GLY A 2 20.17 -2.54 10.53
C GLY A 2 21.48 -2.74 11.31
N ILE A 3 21.93 -1.68 12.00
CA ILE A 3 23.10 -1.69 12.90
C ILE A 3 22.89 -2.62 14.11
N ASP A 4 21.67 -2.69 14.66
CA ASP A 4 21.31 -3.63 15.74
C ASP A 4 21.39 -5.07 15.23
N MET A 5 20.81 -5.39 14.07
CA MET A 5 20.90 -6.73 13.48
C MET A 5 22.32 -7.16 13.11
N SER A 6 23.22 -6.22 12.79
CA SER A 6 24.59 -6.55 12.36
C SER A 6 25.63 -6.54 13.48
N LEU A 7 25.39 -5.81 14.58
CA LEU A 7 26.37 -5.61 15.66
C LEU A 7 25.87 -6.12 17.03
N ASN A 8 24.59 -6.46 17.18
CA ASN A 8 24.04 -6.98 18.41
C ASN A 8 23.91 -8.51 18.32
N ASP A 9 24.88 -9.22 18.90
CA ASP A 9 24.89 -10.68 18.95
C ASP A 9 23.97 -11.26 20.04
N ALA A 10 23.43 -10.42 20.93
CA ALA A 10 22.64 -10.90 22.06
C ALA A 10 21.25 -11.41 21.63
N GLU A 11 20.91 -12.64 22.06
CA GLU A 11 19.60 -13.23 21.78
C GLU A 11 18.45 -12.62 22.57
N VAL A 12 18.77 -12.03 23.72
CA VAL A 12 17.82 -11.40 24.61
C VAL A 12 18.30 -9.97 24.84
N LEU A 13 17.38 -9.00 24.73
CA LEU A 13 17.70 -7.58 24.93
C LEU A 13 18.34 -7.31 26.29
N ALA A 14 18.01 -8.09 27.33
CA ALA A 14 18.59 -7.99 28.66
C ALA A 14 20.11 -8.21 28.72
N TYR A 15 20.69 -8.90 27.73
CA TYR A 15 22.13 -9.18 27.64
C TYR A 15 22.82 -8.41 26.50
N ALA A 16 22.10 -7.53 25.79
CA ALA A 16 22.67 -6.70 24.73
C ALA A 16 23.60 -5.61 25.32
N ASP A 17 24.48 -5.03 24.49
CA ASP A 17 25.32 -3.94 24.97
C ASP A 17 24.46 -2.77 25.47
N PRO A 18 24.89 -2.05 26.52
CA PRO A 18 24.14 -0.93 27.10
C PRO A 18 23.53 0.07 26.10
N PRO A 19 24.22 0.50 25.01
CA PRO A 19 23.61 1.40 24.04
C PRO A 19 22.35 0.83 23.37
N PHE A 20 22.32 -0.46 23.04
CA PHE A 20 21.16 -1.09 22.39
C PHE A 20 19.97 -1.18 23.34
N ILE A 21 20.22 -1.50 24.61
CA ILE A 21 19.19 -1.54 25.66
C ILE A 21 18.54 -0.16 25.85
N ILE A 22 19.36 0.89 25.95
CA ILE A 22 18.88 2.26 26.17
C ILE A 22 18.03 2.71 24.98
N VAL A 23 18.52 2.51 23.75
CA VAL A 23 17.82 2.92 22.53
C VAL A 23 16.49 2.19 22.38
N GLU A 24 16.44 0.88 22.61
CA GLU A 24 15.20 0.09 22.51
C GLU A 24 14.16 0.50 23.55
N ASN A 25 14.59 0.79 24.79
CA ASN A 25 13.67 1.31 25.82
C ASN A 25 13.14 2.70 25.48
N LEU A 26 13.98 3.59 24.94
CA LEU A 26 13.54 4.91 24.48
C LEU A 26 12.50 4.80 23.37
N PHE A 27 12.71 3.94 22.36
CA PHE A 27 11.72 3.69 21.32
C PHE A 27 10.43 3.10 21.89
N CYS A 28 10.53 2.12 22.77
CA CYS A 28 9.36 1.50 23.40
C CYS A 28 8.52 2.54 24.17
N CYS A 29 9.16 3.37 24.99
CA CYS A 29 8.50 4.45 25.72
C CYS A 29 7.86 5.48 24.78
N PHE A 30 8.56 5.89 23.73
CA PHE A 30 8.04 6.83 22.74
C PHE A 30 6.78 6.30 22.04
N PHE A 31 6.82 5.07 21.51
CA PHE A 31 5.69 4.48 20.80
C PHE A 31 4.52 4.13 21.73
N PHE A 32 4.81 3.73 22.96
CA PHE A 32 3.78 3.55 23.99
C PHE A 32 3.09 4.87 24.31
N PHE A 33 3.84 5.95 24.47
CA PHE A 33 3.27 7.28 24.68
C PHE A 33 2.44 7.74 23.47
N GLU A 34 2.94 7.58 22.25
CA GLU A 34 2.26 7.93 21.01
C GLU A 34 0.89 7.24 20.89
N ILE A 35 0.81 5.93 21.14
CA ILE A 35 -0.45 5.20 21.02
C ILE A 35 -1.44 5.59 22.12
N VAL A 36 -0.96 5.93 23.32
CA VAL A 36 -1.80 6.44 24.42
C VAL A 36 -2.39 7.80 24.07
N VAL A 37 -1.58 8.73 23.55
CA VAL A 37 -2.06 10.05 23.12
C VAL A 37 -3.10 9.91 22.00
N ARG A 38 -2.84 9.05 21.00
CA ARG A 38 -3.82 8.77 19.94
C ARG A 38 -5.12 8.19 20.48
N PHE A 39 -5.04 7.28 21.44
CA PHE A 39 -6.23 6.68 22.06
C PHE A 39 -7.08 7.74 22.79
N VAL A 40 -6.44 8.63 23.55
CA VAL A 40 -7.12 9.71 24.29
C VAL A 40 -7.75 10.75 23.35
N ALA A 41 -7.20 10.93 22.14
CA ALA A 41 -7.78 11.83 21.13
C ALA A 41 -9.12 11.31 20.56
N PHE A 42 -9.43 10.01 20.68
CA PHE A 42 -10.71 9.48 20.24
C PHE A 42 -11.83 9.77 21.25
N THR A 43 -12.93 10.35 20.78
CA THR A 43 -14.11 10.68 21.62
C THR A 43 -14.80 9.44 22.20
N ARG A 44 -14.64 8.26 21.56
CA ARG A 44 -15.18 6.98 22.03
C ARG A 44 -14.19 5.85 21.74
N ALA A 45 -13.94 4.98 22.72
CA ALA A 45 -13.05 3.83 22.58
C ALA A 45 -13.46 2.88 21.43
N SER A 46 -14.76 2.75 21.16
CA SER A 46 -15.27 1.94 20.04
C SER A 46 -14.84 2.47 18.67
N MET A 47 -14.57 3.77 18.51
CA MET A 47 -14.06 4.32 17.26
C MET A 47 -12.57 3.99 17.08
N ALA A 48 -11.80 3.95 18.16
CA ALA A 48 -10.39 3.58 18.12
C ALA A 48 -10.20 2.12 17.65
N PHE A 49 -11.02 1.18 18.17
CA PHE A 49 -10.96 -0.22 17.72
C PHE A 49 -11.63 -0.48 16.35
N GLY A 50 -12.37 0.50 15.82
CA GLY A 50 -12.86 0.47 14.44
C GLY A 50 -11.79 0.85 13.41
N ASP A 51 -10.78 1.62 13.82
CA ASP A 51 -9.66 1.98 12.96
C ASP A 51 -8.64 0.84 12.87
N ARG A 52 -8.58 0.20 11.70
CA ARG A 52 -7.66 -0.90 11.40
C ARG A 52 -6.19 -0.51 11.62
N TRP A 53 -5.84 0.75 11.39
CA TRP A 53 -4.46 1.23 11.56
C TRP A 53 -4.10 1.40 13.03
N PHE A 54 -5.03 1.93 13.82
CA PHE A 54 -4.86 2.02 15.26
C PHE A 54 -4.72 0.63 15.89
N VAL A 55 -5.58 -0.33 15.52
CA VAL A 55 -5.50 -1.71 16.04
C VAL A 55 -4.19 -2.39 15.67
N PHE A 56 -3.71 -2.22 14.44
CA PHE A 56 -2.41 -2.74 14.03
C PHE A 56 -1.23 -2.10 14.79
N ASP A 57 -1.26 -0.76 14.95
CA ASP A 57 -0.23 -0.07 15.73
C ASP A 57 -0.24 -0.47 17.20
N LEU A 58 -1.42 -0.62 17.79
CA LEU A 58 -1.60 -1.12 19.15
C LEU A 58 -1.02 -2.52 19.30
N ALA A 59 -1.33 -3.44 18.38
CA ALA A 59 -0.76 -4.79 18.39
C ALA A 59 0.77 -4.77 18.34
N LEU A 60 1.35 -3.94 17.46
CA LEU A 60 2.80 -3.76 17.39
C LEU A 60 3.38 -3.16 18.69
N VAL A 61 2.72 -2.17 19.33
CA VAL A 61 3.21 -1.60 20.61
C VAL A 61 3.15 -2.65 21.72
N VAL A 62 2.06 -3.44 21.78
CA VAL A 62 1.92 -4.52 22.76
C VAL A 62 3.04 -5.56 22.59
N LEU A 63 3.34 -5.95 21.34
CA LEU A 63 4.46 -6.84 21.06
C LEU A 63 5.81 -6.22 21.45
N MET A 64 6.01 -4.92 21.24
CA MET A 64 7.21 -4.21 21.69
C MET A 64 7.36 -4.20 23.20
N VAL A 65 6.28 -3.92 23.95
CA VAL A 65 6.29 -3.94 25.42
C VAL A 65 6.51 -5.36 25.96
N ALA A 66 5.91 -6.36 25.31
CA ALA A 66 6.15 -7.75 25.65
C ALA A 66 7.63 -8.14 25.43
N GLU A 67 8.21 -7.71 24.32
CA GLU A 67 9.61 -7.94 24.01
C GLU A 67 10.57 -7.23 24.97
N THR A 68 10.34 -5.97 25.32
CA THR A 68 11.28 -5.16 26.11
C THR A 68 11.11 -5.34 27.62
N TRP A 69 9.86 -5.31 28.11
CA TRP A 69 9.58 -5.28 29.56
C TRP A 69 9.21 -6.65 30.11
N ILE A 70 8.34 -7.41 29.44
CA ILE A 70 7.93 -8.73 29.92
C ILE A 70 9.11 -9.69 29.83
N MET A 71 9.87 -9.68 28.74
CA MET A 71 11.06 -10.51 28.59
C MET A 71 12.13 -10.20 29.65
N PHE A 72 12.37 -8.92 29.96
CA PHE A 72 13.29 -8.53 31.03
C PHE A 72 12.82 -9.05 32.40
N LEU A 73 11.52 -8.96 32.69
CA LEU A 73 10.93 -9.47 33.93
C LEU A 73 11.01 -11.00 34.03
N VAL A 74 10.71 -11.71 32.93
CA VAL A 74 10.83 -13.18 32.85
C VAL A 74 12.27 -13.60 33.09
N VAL A 75 13.25 -12.98 32.41
CA VAL A 75 14.67 -13.30 32.62
C VAL A 75 15.07 -13.07 34.08
N ARG A 76 14.67 -11.94 34.69
CA ARG A 76 14.98 -11.64 36.11
C ARG A 76 14.33 -12.59 37.12
N ILE A 77 13.15 -13.14 36.82
CA ILE A 77 12.45 -14.08 37.72
C ILE A 77 12.95 -15.52 37.49
N SER A 78 13.35 -15.86 36.27
CA SER A 78 13.76 -17.22 35.88
C SER A 78 15.26 -17.48 36.00
N THR A 79 16.10 -16.45 36.15
CA THR A 79 17.53 -16.62 36.41
C THR A 79 17.83 -16.61 37.90
N ASP A 80 17.99 -17.80 38.46
CA ASP A 80 18.70 -17.97 39.72
C ASP A 80 20.19 -17.64 39.48
N PRO A 81 20.88 -16.87 40.35
CA PRO A 81 22.26 -16.44 40.13
C PRO A 81 23.30 -17.59 40.06
N SER A 82 22.88 -18.83 40.28
CA SER A 82 23.73 -20.03 40.32
C SER A 82 23.61 -20.96 39.10
N GLN A 83 22.70 -20.72 38.15
CA GLN A 83 22.54 -21.58 36.97
C GLN A 83 23.12 -20.95 35.69
N SER A 84 23.78 -21.79 34.88
CA SER A 84 24.31 -21.38 33.58
C SER A 84 23.18 -21.14 32.56
N GLN A 85 23.45 -20.21 31.66
CA GLN A 85 22.53 -19.61 30.67
C GLN A 85 21.74 -20.62 29.82
N GLU A 86 22.24 -21.85 29.64
CA GLU A 86 21.60 -22.90 28.84
C GLU A 86 20.53 -23.71 29.59
N GLN A 87 20.46 -23.64 30.92
CA GLN A 87 19.46 -24.38 31.72
C GLN A 87 18.22 -23.55 32.07
N ALA A 88 18.27 -22.23 31.90
CA ALA A 88 17.18 -21.33 32.31
C ALA A 88 15.99 -21.30 31.33
N PHE A 89 16.20 -21.67 30.06
CA PHE A 89 15.14 -21.65 29.04
C PHE A 89 15.15 -22.93 28.22
N ASP A 90 14.00 -23.61 28.17
CA ASP A 90 13.80 -24.74 27.26
C ASP A 90 14.07 -24.29 25.81
N SER A 91 14.66 -25.19 25.00
CA SER A 91 15.06 -24.92 23.61
C SER A 91 13.91 -24.43 22.72
N SER A 92 12.67 -24.76 23.12
CA SER A 92 11.42 -24.28 22.53
C SER A 92 11.17 -22.79 22.82
N VAL A 93 11.47 -22.33 24.03
CA VAL A 93 11.32 -20.93 24.44
C VAL A 93 12.35 -20.07 23.71
N LEU A 94 13.60 -20.53 23.61
CA LEU A 94 14.64 -19.84 22.82
C LEU A 94 14.25 -19.71 21.33
N ARG A 95 13.57 -20.72 20.76
CA ARG A 95 13.03 -20.65 19.40
C ARG A 95 11.93 -19.61 19.25
N LEU A 96 11.02 -19.50 20.23
CA LEU A 96 9.97 -18.48 20.24
C LEU A 96 10.56 -17.07 20.40
N LEU A 97 11.61 -16.92 21.21
CA LEU A 97 12.34 -15.66 21.38
C LEU A 97 13.01 -15.20 20.08
N LYS A 98 13.45 -16.14 19.21
CA LYS A 98 13.97 -15.81 17.87
C LYS A 98 12.88 -15.24 16.94
N LEU A 99 11.64 -15.72 17.04
CA LEU A 99 10.52 -15.18 16.27
C LEU A 99 10.13 -13.76 16.74
N VAL A 100 10.30 -13.47 18.03
CA VAL A 100 10.06 -12.12 18.57
C VAL A 100 11.03 -11.09 17.96
N ARG A 101 12.23 -11.47 17.49
CA ARG A 101 13.10 -10.53 16.76
C ARG A 101 12.44 -9.96 15.48
N ILE A 102 11.53 -10.71 14.85
CA ILE A 102 10.79 -10.24 13.65
C ILE A 102 9.88 -9.04 14.01
N THR A 103 9.41 -8.93 15.26
CA THR A 103 8.58 -7.79 15.69
C THR A 103 9.36 -6.47 15.68
N ARG A 104 10.70 -6.49 15.74
CA ARG A 104 11.54 -5.30 15.54
C ARG A 104 11.46 -4.78 14.10
N VAL A 105 11.52 -5.69 13.13
CA VAL A 105 11.42 -5.35 11.70
C VAL A 105 10.02 -4.86 11.36
N ALA A 106 8.99 -5.40 12.02
CA ALA A 106 7.60 -4.94 11.85
C ALA A 106 7.39 -3.46 12.20
N ARG A 107 8.29 -2.84 12.99
CA ARG A 107 8.25 -1.39 13.27
C ARG A 107 8.62 -0.55 12.05
N ILE A 108 9.44 -1.07 11.12
CA ILE A 108 9.71 -0.41 9.83
C ILE A 108 8.41 -0.27 9.03
N ALA A 109 7.50 -1.24 9.15
CA ALA A 109 6.19 -1.15 8.54
C ALA A 109 5.35 0.01 9.08
N ARG A 110 5.70 0.68 10.18
CA ARG A 110 5.10 1.98 10.58
C ARG A 110 5.65 3.13 9.73
N LEU A 111 6.98 3.18 9.57
CA LEU A 111 7.66 4.24 8.81
C LEU A 111 7.21 4.24 7.34
N LEU A 112 7.05 3.06 6.73
CA LEU A 112 6.59 2.93 5.35
C LEU A 112 5.18 3.48 5.11
N ARG A 113 4.36 3.69 6.15
CA ARG A 113 3.01 4.26 6.02
C ARG A 113 2.97 5.76 6.07
N GLN A 114 3.97 6.38 6.70
CA GLN A 114 4.10 7.83 6.74
C GLN A 114 4.44 8.38 5.35
N VAL A 115 4.90 7.50 4.44
CA VAL A 115 5.18 7.79 3.05
C VAL A 115 3.96 7.39 2.20
N PRO A 116 3.12 8.35 1.76
CA PRO A 116 1.92 8.06 0.99
C PRO A 116 2.24 7.32 -0.32
N GLU A 117 3.39 7.58 -0.94
CA GLU A 117 3.84 6.93 -2.17
C GLU A 117 4.01 5.41 -1.99
N VAL A 118 4.56 4.97 -0.85
CA VAL A 118 4.72 3.54 -0.55
C VAL A 118 3.37 2.90 -0.27
N MET A 119 2.48 3.60 0.43
CA MET A 119 1.13 3.11 0.71
C MET A 119 0.32 2.88 -0.58
N ILE A 120 0.45 3.78 -1.57
CA ILE A 120 -0.16 3.64 -2.89
C ILE A 120 0.28 2.34 -3.56
N LEU A 121 1.60 2.09 -3.59
CA LEU A 121 2.15 0.86 -4.17
C LEU A 121 1.65 -0.40 -3.45
N LEU A 122 1.64 -0.38 -2.11
CA LEU A 122 1.16 -1.51 -1.30
C LEU A 122 -0.34 -1.79 -1.51
N LYS A 123 -1.17 -0.74 -1.58
CA LYS A 123 -2.59 -0.89 -1.94
C LYS A 123 -2.75 -1.42 -3.36
N GLY A 124 -1.96 -0.92 -4.31
CA GLY A 124 -1.95 -1.39 -5.69
C GLY A 124 -1.63 -2.89 -5.80
N ILE A 125 -0.58 -3.35 -5.11
CA ILE A 125 -0.25 -4.78 -5.02
C ILE A 125 -1.36 -5.56 -4.34
N GLY A 126 -1.96 -5.03 -3.27
CA GLY A 126 -3.07 -5.65 -2.57
C GLY A 126 -4.28 -5.89 -3.48
N VAL A 127 -4.65 -4.90 -4.29
CA VAL A 127 -5.72 -5.02 -5.29
C VAL A 127 -5.34 -6.01 -6.40
N ALA A 128 -4.09 -5.96 -6.88
CA ALA A 128 -3.60 -6.85 -7.93
C ALA A 128 -3.43 -8.31 -7.47
N SER A 129 -3.30 -8.55 -6.16
CA SER A 129 -2.98 -9.85 -5.57
C SER A 129 -3.89 -10.97 -6.05
N ARG A 130 -5.19 -10.69 -6.21
CA ARG A 130 -6.16 -11.66 -6.71
C ARG A 130 -5.79 -12.15 -8.11
N SER A 131 -5.47 -11.25 -9.02
CA SER A 131 -5.11 -11.62 -10.40
C SER A 131 -3.75 -12.31 -10.44
N VAL A 132 -2.77 -11.78 -9.70
CA VAL A 132 -1.42 -12.37 -9.61
C VAL A 132 -1.48 -13.80 -9.06
N PHE A 133 -2.33 -14.05 -8.07
CA PHE A 133 -2.53 -15.39 -7.51
C PHE A 133 -2.97 -16.40 -8.57
N PHE A 134 -3.96 -16.06 -9.40
CA PHE A 134 -4.39 -16.96 -10.48
C PHE A 134 -3.31 -17.14 -11.55
N THR A 135 -2.56 -16.10 -11.89
CA THR A 135 -1.43 -16.23 -12.83
C THR A 135 -0.31 -17.12 -12.27
N CYS A 136 0.00 -17.00 -10.97
CA CYS A 136 0.95 -17.89 -10.30
C CYS A 136 0.46 -19.35 -10.28
N LEU A 137 -0.85 -19.59 -10.12
CA LEU A 137 -1.40 -20.94 -10.24
C LEU A 137 -1.24 -21.50 -11.66
N ILE A 138 -1.50 -20.70 -12.69
CA ILE A 138 -1.27 -21.11 -14.08
C ILE A 138 0.22 -21.41 -14.32
N LEU A 139 1.12 -20.58 -13.80
CA LEU A 139 2.57 -20.83 -13.86
C LEU A 139 2.94 -22.16 -13.20
N LEU A 140 2.42 -22.43 -12.00
CA LEU A 140 2.65 -23.69 -11.30
C LEU A 140 2.10 -24.89 -12.08
N CYS A 141 0.94 -24.76 -12.73
CA CYS A 141 0.40 -25.82 -13.60
C CYS A 141 1.32 -26.09 -14.80
N VAL A 142 1.83 -25.03 -15.46
CA VAL A 142 2.78 -25.19 -16.57
C VAL A 142 4.07 -25.85 -16.09
N VAL A 143 4.65 -25.38 -14.98
CA VAL A 143 5.85 -25.98 -14.36
C VAL A 143 5.60 -27.45 -14.02
N TYR A 144 4.45 -27.79 -13.45
CA TYR A 144 4.08 -29.16 -13.11
C TYR A 144 4.01 -30.07 -14.34
N ILE A 145 3.34 -29.62 -15.42
CA ILE A 145 3.21 -30.41 -16.66
C ILE A 145 4.58 -30.66 -17.30
N PHE A 146 5.42 -29.63 -17.40
CA PHE A 146 6.77 -29.79 -17.96
C PHE A 146 7.71 -30.56 -17.05
N ALA A 147 7.56 -30.47 -15.73
CA ALA A 147 8.31 -31.29 -14.78
C ALA A 147 8.01 -32.77 -14.99
N ILE A 148 6.73 -33.16 -15.09
CA ILE A 148 6.36 -34.55 -15.40
C ILE A 148 6.97 -35.00 -16.73
N ALA A 149 6.82 -34.19 -17.79
CA ALA A 149 7.32 -34.53 -19.11
C ALA A 149 8.84 -34.75 -19.10
N LEU A 150 9.61 -33.83 -18.52
CA LEU A 150 11.07 -33.91 -18.45
C LEU A 150 11.56 -35.02 -17.52
N THR A 151 10.90 -35.25 -16.38
CA THR A 151 11.24 -36.38 -15.48
C THR A 151 11.04 -37.71 -16.19
N GLN A 152 9.91 -37.92 -16.90
CA GLN A 152 9.64 -39.16 -17.64
C GLN A 152 10.59 -39.33 -18.84
N LEU A 153 10.89 -38.23 -19.54
CA LEU A 153 11.79 -38.25 -20.68
C LEU A 153 13.25 -38.53 -20.28
N SER A 154 13.67 -38.14 -19.07
CA SER A 154 15.07 -38.18 -18.64
C SER A 154 15.42 -39.29 -17.63
N GLU A 155 14.49 -40.21 -17.32
CA GLU A 155 14.59 -41.22 -16.26
C GLU A 155 15.93 -42.00 -16.24
N ASP A 156 16.47 -42.37 -17.40
CA ASP A 156 17.71 -43.14 -17.52
C ASP A 156 18.98 -42.31 -17.81
N THR A 157 18.89 -40.98 -17.72
CA THR A 157 19.99 -40.08 -18.11
C THR A 157 20.66 -39.42 -16.90
N LYS A 158 21.91 -38.97 -17.07
CA LYS A 158 22.63 -38.18 -16.04
C LYS A 158 21.88 -36.89 -15.69
N LEU A 159 21.19 -36.31 -16.67
CA LEU A 159 20.33 -35.13 -16.50
C LEU A 159 19.16 -35.43 -15.56
N GLY A 160 18.48 -36.56 -15.76
CA GLY A 160 17.38 -37.01 -14.92
C GLY A 160 17.81 -37.21 -13.47
N GLN A 161 18.94 -37.89 -13.25
CA GLN A 161 19.46 -38.12 -11.90
C GLN A 161 19.91 -36.85 -11.17
N THR A 162 20.37 -35.83 -11.90
CA THR A 162 20.90 -34.59 -11.30
C THR A 162 19.81 -33.56 -11.03
N TYR A 163 18.88 -33.37 -11.98
CA TYR A 163 17.91 -32.27 -11.95
C TYR A 163 16.46 -32.72 -11.81
N PHE A 164 16.15 -33.97 -12.17
CA PHE A 164 14.80 -34.53 -12.16
C PHE A 164 14.65 -35.86 -11.39
N PRO A 165 15.34 -36.08 -10.24
CA PRO A 165 15.26 -37.36 -9.53
C PRO A 165 13.86 -37.61 -8.94
N THR A 166 13.17 -36.55 -8.53
CA THR A 166 11.77 -36.58 -8.13
C THR A 166 10.98 -35.50 -8.86
N LEU A 167 9.65 -35.61 -8.88
CA LEU A 167 8.78 -34.58 -9.45
C LEU A 167 8.97 -33.23 -8.74
N ALA A 168 9.15 -33.23 -7.42
CA ALA A 168 9.38 -32.01 -6.66
C ALA A 168 10.71 -31.34 -7.07
N ASP A 169 11.77 -32.13 -7.25
CA ASP A 169 13.06 -31.64 -7.71
C ASP A 169 13.00 -31.14 -9.16
N GLY A 170 12.22 -31.81 -10.01
CA GLY A 170 11.97 -31.37 -11.38
C GLY A 170 11.23 -30.03 -11.44
N MET A 171 10.21 -29.85 -10.61
CA MET A 171 9.52 -28.56 -10.45
C MET A 171 10.46 -27.48 -9.91
N PHE A 172 11.31 -27.81 -8.94
CA PHE A 172 12.29 -26.88 -8.37
C PHE A 172 13.33 -26.47 -9.42
N SER A 173 13.90 -27.42 -10.15
CA SER A 173 14.86 -27.19 -11.23
C SER A 173 14.28 -26.31 -12.33
N LEU A 174 13.06 -26.59 -12.80
CA LEU A 174 12.39 -25.76 -13.81
C LEU A 174 12.03 -24.37 -13.29
N LEU A 175 11.65 -24.22 -12.03
CA LEU A 175 11.36 -22.93 -11.45
C LEU A 175 12.62 -22.06 -11.32
N PHE A 176 13.73 -22.61 -10.80
CA PHE A 176 14.95 -21.84 -10.57
C PHE A 176 15.82 -21.69 -11.82
N HIS A 177 16.15 -22.79 -12.50
CA HIS A 177 16.99 -22.75 -13.69
C HIS A 177 16.21 -22.23 -14.90
N GLY A 178 14.93 -22.59 -15.00
CA GLY A 178 14.06 -22.20 -16.11
C GLY A 178 13.41 -20.83 -15.91
N CYS A 179 12.58 -20.65 -14.87
CA CYS A 179 11.83 -19.40 -14.70
C CYS A 179 12.67 -18.22 -14.17
N PHE A 180 13.55 -18.47 -13.19
CA PHE A 180 14.42 -17.42 -12.63
C PHE A 180 15.76 -17.25 -13.38
N PHE A 181 15.94 -17.98 -14.48
CA PHE A 181 17.13 -17.92 -15.33
C PHE A 181 18.45 -18.21 -14.60
N GLN A 182 18.42 -18.85 -13.43
CA GLN A 182 19.65 -19.14 -12.67
C GLN A 182 20.45 -20.22 -13.39
N GLY A 183 21.55 -19.86 -14.05
CA GLY A 183 22.38 -20.83 -14.78
C GLY A 183 21.65 -21.48 -15.97
N LEU A 184 20.63 -20.82 -16.55
CA LEU A 184 19.89 -21.33 -17.71
C LEU A 184 20.80 -21.74 -18.89
N PRO A 185 21.86 -21.00 -19.26
CA PRO A 185 22.71 -21.39 -20.38
C PRO A 185 23.38 -22.76 -20.19
N ASP A 186 23.90 -23.02 -19.00
CA ASP A 186 24.56 -24.28 -18.67
C ASP A 186 23.54 -25.42 -18.62
N PHE A 187 22.38 -25.17 -17.99
CA PHE A 187 21.28 -26.12 -17.94
C PHE A 187 20.74 -26.48 -19.33
N ALA A 188 20.54 -25.49 -20.19
CA ALA A 188 20.10 -25.69 -21.57
C ALA A 188 21.13 -26.46 -22.38
N LYS A 189 22.43 -26.14 -22.22
CA LYS A 189 23.51 -26.86 -22.89
C LYS A 189 23.52 -28.34 -22.50
N LEU A 190 23.34 -28.66 -21.22
CA LEU A 190 23.24 -30.05 -20.75
C LEU A 190 22.02 -30.77 -21.36
N CYS A 191 20.86 -30.11 -21.41
CA CYS A 191 19.67 -30.68 -22.06
C CYS A 191 19.91 -30.99 -23.55
N PHE A 192 20.51 -30.06 -24.31
CA PHE A 192 20.77 -30.25 -25.74
C PHE A 192 21.90 -31.27 -26.02
N GLN A 193 22.85 -31.43 -25.10
CA GLN A 193 23.94 -32.40 -25.23
C GLN A 193 23.47 -33.84 -25.04
N GLU A 194 22.50 -34.07 -24.15
CA GLU A 194 21.92 -35.40 -23.92
C GLU A 194 20.97 -35.80 -25.06
N ASN A 195 19.98 -34.95 -25.36
CA ASN A 195 19.05 -35.20 -26.46
C ASN A 195 18.41 -33.91 -26.95
N PHE A 196 18.28 -33.76 -28.27
CA PHE A 196 17.56 -32.65 -28.89
C PHE A 196 16.13 -32.51 -28.35
N MET A 197 15.44 -33.61 -28.03
CA MET A 197 14.07 -33.58 -27.52
C MET A 197 13.96 -32.90 -26.14
N TYR A 198 14.93 -33.10 -25.25
CA TYR A 198 14.95 -32.46 -23.93
C TYR A 198 15.21 -30.96 -24.08
N GLY A 199 16.22 -30.58 -24.87
CA GLY A 199 16.51 -29.19 -25.18
C GLY A 199 15.33 -28.46 -25.84
N PHE A 200 14.63 -29.12 -26.77
CA PHE A 200 13.44 -28.59 -27.40
C PHE A 200 12.28 -28.39 -26.40
N SER A 201 12.02 -29.38 -25.53
CA SER A 201 10.99 -29.25 -24.50
C SER A 201 11.30 -28.13 -23.49
N LEU A 202 12.58 -27.95 -23.13
CA LEU A 202 13.04 -26.83 -22.30
C LEU A 202 12.86 -25.49 -23.01
N LEU A 203 13.14 -25.40 -24.31
CA LEU A 203 12.95 -24.18 -25.09
C LEU A 203 11.47 -23.78 -25.14
N VAL A 204 10.57 -24.74 -25.39
CA VAL A 204 9.11 -24.50 -25.35
C VAL A 204 8.68 -24.06 -23.94
N PHE A 205 9.21 -24.69 -22.90
CA PHE A 205 8.96 -24.29 -21.51
C PHE A 205 9.39 -22.84 -21.24
N VAL A 206 10.60 -22.43 -21.67
CA VAL A 206 11.11 -21.06 -21.47
C VAL A 206 10.22 -20.03 -22.18
N VAL A 207 9.68 -20.37 -23.36
CA VAL A 207 8.73 -19.50 -24.06
C VAL A 207 7.39 -19.41 -23.31
N LEU A 208 6.87 -20.53 -22.81
CA LEU A 208 5.54 -20.60 -22.18
C LEU A 208 5.51 -20.16 -20.70
N ALA A 209 6.57 -20.34 -19.94
CA ALA A 209 6.56 -20.03 -18.50
C ALA A 209 7.16 -18.64 -18.22
N PRO A 210 8.48 -18.42 -18.30
CA PRO A 210 9.04 -17.10 -18.00
C PRO A 210 8.76 -16.04 -19.07
N LEU A 211 8.79 -16.36 -20.38
CA LEU A 211 8.61 -15.31 -21.40
C LEU A 211 7.15 -14.85 -21.58
N THR A 212 6.17 -15.73 -21.38
CA THR A 212 4.75 -15.36 -21.53
C THR A 212 4.07 -15.19 -20.18
N VAL A 213 4.08 -16.20 -19.31
CA VAL A 213 3.35 -16.13 -18.02
C VAL A 213 4.00 -15.16 -17.02
N MET A 214 5.33 -15.17 -16.79
CA MET A 214 5.93 -14.19 -15.87
C MET A 214 5.82 -12.75 -16.39
N ASN A 215 6.03 -12.52 -17.68
CA ASN A 215 5.84 -11.19 -18.26
C ASN A 215 4.37 -10.73 -18.18
N MET A 216 3.40 -11.65 -18.23
CA MET A 216 1.99 -11.36 -17.96
C MET A 216 1.77 -10.90 -16.51
N ILE A 217 2.45 -11.50 -15.52
CA ILE A 217 2.39 -11.05 -14.11
C ILE A 217 2.84 -9.60 -14.00
N VAL A 218 3.98 -9.25 -14.61
CA VAL A 218 4.52 -7.88 -14.59
C VAL A 218 3.55 -6.93 -15.29
N GLY A 219 2.99 -7.31 -16.44
CA GLY A 219 2.02 -6.51 -17.18
C GLY A 219 0.77 -6.17 -16.34
N VAL A 220 0.16 -7.17 -15.72
CA VAL A 220 -1.02 -6.99 -14.86
C VAL A 220 -0.69 -6.16 -13.63
N LEU A 221 0.48 -6.36 -13.01
CA LEU A 221 0.92 -5.57 -11.86
C LEU A 221 1.07 -4.09 -12.23
N VAL A 222 1.72 -3.78 -13.35
CA VAL A 222 1.93 -2.40 -13.81
C VAL A 222 0.59 -1.73 -14.12
N GLU A 223 -0.34 -2.44 -14.77
CA GLU A 223 -1.67 -1.93 -15.09
C GLU A 223 -2.46 -1.58 -13.80
N VAL A 224 -2.59 -2.54 -12.88
CA VAL A 224 -3.39 -2.35 -11.66
C VAL A 224 -2.77 -1.31 -10.73
N VAL A 225 -1.44 -1.33 -10.55
CA VAL A 225 -0.74 -0.34 -9.72
C VAL A 225 -0.88 1.05 -10.34
N GLY A 226 -0.83 1.17 -11.67
CA GLY A 226 -1.05 2.44 -12.38
C GLY A 226 -2.44 3.02 -12.13
N ILE A 227 -3.49 2.19 -12.20
CA ILE A 227 -4.87 2.61 -11.92
C ILE A 227 -5.02 3.08 -10.46
N VAL A 228 -4.50 2.30 -9.50
CA VAL A 228 -4.58 2.66 -8.08
C VAL A 228 -3.77 3.92 -7.79
N ALA A 229 -2.59 4.07 -8.39
CA ALA A 229 -1.76 5.26 -8.23
C ALA A 229 -2.42 6.52 -8.76
N ALA A 230 -3.03 6.46 -9.95
CA ALA A 230 -3.75 7.59 -10.51
C ALA A 230 -4.95 8.00 -9.64
N ALA A 231 -5.76 7.03 -9.19
CA ALA A 231 -6.92 7.29 -8.35
C ALA A 231 -6.53 7.89 -6.98
N GLU A 232 -5.48 7.37 -6.35
CA GLU A 232 -5.04 7.87 -5.04
C GLU A 232 -4.35 9.23 -5.16
N GLN A 233 -3.59 9.47 -6.22
CA GLN A 233 -2.97 10.76 -6.50
C GLN A 233 -4.04 11.83 -6.74
N GLU A 234 -5.08 11.54 -7.51
CA GLU A 234 -6.21 12.45 -7.72
C GLU A 234 -6.94 12.77 -6.41
N ALA A 235 -7.21 11.75 -5.58
CA ALA A 235 -7.81 11.94 -4.26
C ALA A 235 -6.93 12.80 -3.34
N SER A 236 -5.61 12.59 -3.36
CA SER A 236 -4.65 13.38 -2.58
C SER A 236 -4.58 14.83 -3.04
N THR A 237 -4.49 15.07 -4.35
CA THR A 237 -4.53 16.42 -4.92
C THR A 237 -5.83 17.12 -4.56
N ARG A 238 -6.99 16.45 -4.70
CA ARG A 238 -8.29 16.99 -4.31
C ARG A 238 -8.30 17.43 -2.85
N LYS A 239 -7.80 16.57 -1.94
CA LYS A 239 -7.73 16.88 -0.51
C LYS A 239 -6.82 18.07 -0.22
N SER A 240 -5.63 18.11 -0.82
CA SER A 240 -4.70 19.23 -0.65
C SER A 240 -5.28 20.55 -1.16
N LEU A 241 -6.04 20.52 -2.25
CA LEU A 241 -6.74 21.69 -2.78
C LEU A 241 -7.84 22.16 -1.82
N LEU A 242 -8.69 21.25 -1.33
CA LEU A 242 -9.71 21.57 -0.33
C LEU A 242 -9.10 22.21 0.92
N GLU A 243 -7.97 21.70 1.41
CA GLU A 243 -7.27 22.26 2.57
C GLU A 243 -6.71 23.67 2.28
N SER A 244 -6.15 23.90 1.09
CA SER A 244 -5.66 25.21 0.67
C SER A 244 -6.79 26.23 0.52
N LEU A 245 -7.93 25.82 -0.06
CA LEU A 245 -9.12 26.64 -0.19
C LEU A 245 -9.72 26.96 1.18
N HIS A 246 -9.87 25.97 2.06
CA HIS A 246 -10.31 26.18 3.43
C HIS A 246 -9.45 27.22 4.16
N LYS A 247 -8.12 27.10 4.08
CA LYS A 247 -7.19 28.07 4.68
C LYS A 247 -7.30 29.47 4.06
N ALA A 248 -7.56 29.57 2.77
CA ALA A 248 -7.76 30.85 2.09
C ALA A 248 -9.07 31.52 2.53
N LEU A 249 -10.13 30.74 2.71
CA LEU A 249 -11.43 31.24 3.18
C LEU A 249 -11.40 31.59 4.68
N GLU A 250 -10.69 30.84 5.52
CA GLU A 250 -10.53 31.14 6.95
C GLU A 250 -9.86 32.50 7.18
N LYS A 251 -8.89 32.89 6.35
CA LYS A 251 -8.23 34.21 6.41
C LYS A 251 -9.16 35.39 6.11
N LEU A 252 -10.34 35.15 5.54
CA LEU A 252 -11.27 36.22 5.17
C LEU A 252 -12.10 36.74 6.34
N ASP A 253 -12.06 36.07 7.50
CA ASP A 253 -12.94 36.37 8.63
C ASP A 253 -14.43 36.42 8.20
N LEU A 254 -14.76 35.71 7.12
CA LEU A 254 -16.12 35.28 6.85
C LEU A 254 -16.43 34.35 8.01
N GLN A 255 -17.03 34.92 9.06
CA GLN A 255 -17.50 34.19 10.21
C GLN A 255 -18.14 32.90 9.74
N MET A 256 -17.87 31.80 10.47
CA MET A 256 -18.45 30.45 10.35
C MET A 256 -19.99 30.44 10.25
N THR A 257 -20.53 31.10 9.25
CA THR A 257 -21.81 30.80 8.67
C THR A 257 -21.49 29.60 7.81
N ALA A 258 -22.16 28.49 8.09
CA ALA A 258 -21.99 27.26 7.32
C ALA A 258 -22.39 27.46 5.84
N THR A 259 -22.71 28.67 5.39
CA THR A 259 -23.30 28.98 4.10
C THR A 259 -22.62 30.18 3.46
N ILE A 260 -22.23 30.05 2.20
CA ILE A 260 -21.74 31.14 1.35
C ILE A 260 -22.91 31.65 0.50
N THR A 261 -23.11 32.96 0.49
CA THR A 261 -24.07 33.61 -0.42
C THR A 261 -23.42 34.04 -1.73
N LYS A 262 -24.20 34.17 -2.82
CA LYS A 262 -23.72 34.71 -4.11
C LYS A 262 -23.00 36.06 -3.99
N VAL A 263 -23.50 36.93 -3.10
CA VAL A 263 -22.93 38.26 -2.88
C VAL A 263 -21.56 38.18 -2.22
N GLU A 264 -21.39 37.25 -1.26
CA GLU A 264 -20.09 36.98 -0.64
C GLU A 264 -19.13 36.37 -1.64
N PHE A 265 -19.59 35.44 -2.48
CA PHE A 265 -18.78 34.86 -3.54
C PHE A 265 -18.22 35.93 -4.50
N CYS A 266 -19.05 36.88 -4.97
CA CYS A 266 -18.56 37.98 -5.80
C CYS A 266 -17.52 38.86 -5.09
N LYS A 267 -17.60 39.00 -3.75
CA LYS A 267 -16.58 39.71 -2.97
C LYS A 267 -15.28 38.91 -2.84
N ILE A 268 -15.39 37.59 -2.69
CA ILE A 268 -14.26 36.64 -2.61
C ILE A 268 -13.44 36.68 -3.90
N VAL A 269 -14.09 36.58 -5.05
CA VAL A 269 -13.42 36.50 -6.36
C VAL A 269 -12.78 37.82 -6.78
N ASN A 270 -13.19 38.95 -6.19
CA ASN A 270 -12.55 40.25 -6.43
C ASN A 270 -11.23 40.46 -5.65
N ARG A 271 -10.84 39.53 -4.77
CA ARG A 271 -9.57 39.64 -4.03
C ARG A 271 -8.42 38.95 -4.78
N PRO A 272 -7.30 39.65 -5.02
CA PRO A 272 -6.18 39.10 -5.77
C PRO A 272 -5.57 37.86 -5.10
N ASP A 273 -5.50 37.85 -3.75
CA ASP A 273 -4.93 36.73 -2.97
C ASP A 273 -5.70 35.41 -3.15
N ILE A 274 -6.98 35.48 -3.52
CA ILE A 274 -7.84 34.30 -3.69
C ILE A 274 -7.88 33.89 -5.15
N VAL A 275 -7.83 34.86 -6.05
CA VAL A 275 -7.68 34.60 -7.48
C VAL A 275 -6.40 33.81 -7.75
N THR A 276 -5.29 34.12 -7.09
CA THR A 276 -4.05 33.33 -7.21
C THR A 276 -4.25 31.90 -6.72
N VAL A 277 -4.93 31.68 -5.59
CA VAL A 277 -5.20 30.34 -5.06
C VAL A 277 -6.14 29.54 -5.98
N PHE A 278 -7.18 30.17 -6.52
CA PHE A 278 -8.08 29.52 -7.48
C PHE A 278 -7.38 29.21 -8.81
N MET A 279 -6.48 30.08 -9.28
CA MET A 279 -5.65 29.81 -10.47
C MET A 279 -4.65 28.67 -10.23
N GLU A 280 -3.99 28.65 -9.07
CA GLU A 280 -3.09 27.56 -8.66
C GLU A 280 -3.84 26.22 -8.51
N ALA A 281 -5.11 26.28 -8.09
CA ALA A 281 -6.01 25.12 -8.04
C ALA A 281 -6.51 24.67 -9.43
N GLY A 282 -6.25 25.45 -10.48
CA GLY A 282 -6.68 25.18 -11.85
C GLY A 282 -8.18 25.45 -12.10
N ILE A 283 -8.83 26.23 -11.25
CA ILE A 283 -10.24 26.61 -11.37
C ILE A 283 -10.36 27.74 -12.39
N ASP A 284 -11.29 27.62 -13.33
CA ASP A 284 -11.56 28.67 -14.31
C ASP A 284 -12.41 29.80 -13.68
N ILE A 285 -11.71 30.76 -13.08
CA ILE A 285 -12.31 31.93 -12.44
C ILE A 285 -13.01 32.83 -13.47
N VAL A 286 -12.55 32.84 -14.72
CA VAL A 286 -13.14 33.68 -15.77
C VAL A 286 -14.54 33.17 -16.13
N ALA A 287 -14.71 31.85 -16.19
CA ALA A 287 -16.02 31.22 -16.33
C ALA A 287 -16.93 31.53 -15.12
N LEU A 288 -16.40 31.42 -13.91
CA LEU A 288 -17.12 31.71 -12.66
C LEU A 288 -17.57 33.17 -12.52
N LEU A 289 -16.75 34.12 -12.98
CA LEU A 289 -17.09 35.55 -12.98
C LEU A 289 -18.16 35.88 -14.01
N ARG A 290 -18.20 35.15 -15.13
CA ARG A 290 -19.19 35.37 -16.18
C ARG A 290 -20.57 34.86 -15.76
N ASP A 291 -20.61 33.73 -15.07
CA ASP A 291 -21.87 33.13 -14.61
C ASP A 291 -21.69 32.45 -13.23
N PRO A 292 -21.99 33.15 -12.13
CA PRO A 292 -21.92 32.56 -10.79
C PRO A 292 -23.03 31.53 -10.55
N ASP A 293 -24.08 31.47 -11.38
CA ASP A 293 -25.13 30.45 -11.24
C ASP A 293 -24.64 29.05 -11.61
N ILE A 294 -23.45 28.93 -12.23
CA ILE A 294 -22.80 27.65 -12.49
C ILE A 294 -22.52 26.88 -11.17
N VAL A 295 -22.12 27.58 -10.11
CA VAL A 295 -21.84 26.95 -8.80
C VAL A 295 -23.11 26.84 -7.96
N PHE A 296 -23.94 27.88 -7.95
CA PHE A 296 -25.09 27.94 -7.06
C PHE A 296 -26.36 27.27 -7.62
N ALA A 297 -26.36 26.79 -8.87
CA ALA A 297 -27.49 26.14 -9.52
C ALA A 297 -28.84 26.90 -9.45
N GLY A 298 -28.78 28.24 -9.30
CA GLY A 298 -29.93 29.12 -9.13
C GLY A 298 -30.32 29.44 -7.67
N ASP A 299 -29.75 28.77 -6.67
CA ASP A 299 -30.01 29.02 -5.24
C ASP A 299 -29.29 30.29 -4.75
N SER A 300 -29.75 30.89 -3.65
CA SER A 300 -29.20 32.14 -3.09
C SER A 300 -27.92 31.94 -2.28
N ASP A 301 -27.79 30.75 -1.71
CA ASP A 301 -26.83 30.37 -0.68
C ASP A 301 -26.55 28.86 -0.78
N MET A 302 -25.33 28.47 -0.43
CA MET A 302 -24.86 27.09 -0.49
C MET A 302 -23.97 26.79 0.71
N ASN A 303 -24.00 25.56 1.22
CA ASN A 303 -23.11 25.16 2.31
C ASN A 303 -21.63 25.31 1.89
N LEU A 304 -20.77 25.75 2.79
CA LEU A 304 -19.33 25.96 2.51
C LEU A 304 -18.67 24.68 1.93
N ASP A 305 -18.95 23.52 2.53
CA ASP A 305 -18.37 22.25 2.07
C ASP A 305 -18.87 21.88 0.67
N GLU A 306 -20.16 22.09 0.40
CA GLU A 306 -20.79 21.83 -0.89
C GLU A 306 -20.27 22.78 -1.98
N PHE A 307 -20.12 24.06 -1.63
CA PHE A 307 -19.54 25.08 -2.50
C PHE A 307 -18.08 24.75 -2.88
N LEU A 308 -17.28 24.29 -1.92
CA LEU A 308 -15.89 23.90 -2.17
C LEU A 308 -15.80 22.64 -3.03
N GLU A 309 -16.71 21.67 -2.85
CA GLU A 309 -16.80 20.50 -3.74
C GLU A 309 -17.17 20.91 -5.17
N GLU A 310 -18.13 21.82 -5.34
CA GLU A 310 -18.57 22.29 -6.66
C GLU A 310 -17.51 23.19 -7.34
N LEU A 311 -16.72 23.96 -6.58
CA LEU A 311 -15.58 24.66 -7.16
C LEU A 311 -14.53 23.71 -7.75
N ILE A 312 -14.36 22.53 -7.15
CA ILE A 312 -13.41 21.53 -7.64
C ILE A 312 -13.93 20.86 -8.92
N THR A 313 -15.24 20.71 -9.11
CA THR A 313 -15.81 20.16 -10.36
C THR A 313 -15.52 21.10 -11.54
N LEU A 314 -15.37 22.40 -11.30
CA LEU A 314 -15.08 23.43 -12.31
C LEU A 314 -13.60 23.62 -12.66
N ARG A 315 -12.72 22.74 -12.16
CA ARG A 315 -11.31 22.74 -12.55
C ARG A 315 -11.18 22.42 -14.04
N GLY A 316 -10.48 23.27 -14.80
CA GLY A 316 -10.35 23.12 -16.26
C GLY A 316 -9.62 21.85 -16.72
N ALA A 317 -8.90 21.19 -15.80
CA ALA A 317 -8.23 19.91 -16.03
C ALA A 317 -9.16 18.68 -15.84
N ASN A 318 -10.40 18.87 -15.37
CA ASN A 318 -11.32 17.75 -15.16
C ASN A 318 -11.81 17.17 -16.48
N VAL A 319 -11.80 15.86 -16.59
CA VAL A 319 -12.39 15.14 -17.71
C VAL A 319 -13.89 15.01 -17.47
N ALA A 320 -14.71 15.44 -18.44
CA ALA A 320 -16.16 15.35 -18.35
C ALA A 320 -16.62 13.89 -18.15
N THR A 321 -17.41 13.66 -17.11
CA THR A 321 -17.92 12.35 -16.71
C THR A 321 -19.37 12.13 -17.17
N VAL A 322 -19.84 10.88 -17.10
CA VAL A 322 -21.24 10.53 -17.37
C VAL A 322 -22.19 11.24 -16.38
N LYS A 323 -21.72 11.52 -15.15
CA LYS A 323 -22.47 12.30 -14.15
C LYS A 323 -22.74 13.71 -14.65
N ASP A 324 -21.73 14.37 -15.20
CA ASP A 324 -21.84 15.75 -15.71
C ASP A 324 -22.80 15.82 -16.92
N LEU A 325 -22.74 14.81 -17.80
CA LEU A 325 -23.69 14.70 -18.91
C LEU A 325 -25.13 14.45 -18.42
N GLY A 326 -25.29 13.67 -17.35
CA GLY A 326 -26.57 13.44 -16.68
C GLY A 326 -27.14 14.70 -16.03
N GLN A 327 -26.29 15.49 -15.37
CA GLN A 327 -26.65 16.80 -14.80
C GLN A 327 -27.07 17.77 -15.90
N LEU A 328 -26.28 17.90 -16.97
CA LEU A 328 -26.61 18.72 -18.14
C LEU A 328 -27.98 18.34 -18.73
N LYS A 329 -28.21 17.03 -18.95
CA LYS A 329 -29.50 16.54 -19.45
C LYS A 329 -30.65 16.93 -18.53
N THR A 330 -30.47 16.81 -17.21
CA THR A 330 -31.50 17.13 -16.22
C THR A 330 -31.78 18.63 -16.19
N GLN A 331 -30.75 19.46 -16.27
CA GLN A 331 -30.86 20.92 -16.32
C GLN A 331 -31.58 21.39 -17.59
N ILE A 332 -31.20 20.86 -18.76
CA ILE A 332 -31.90 21.14 -20.04
C ILE A 332 -33.38 20.76 -19.95
N LEU A 333 -33.69 19.57 -19.41
CA LEU A 333 -35.08 19.13 -19.23
C LEU A 333 -35.87 20.02 -18.27
N ARG A 334 -35.23 20.50 -17.19
CA ARG A 334 -35.83 21.42 -16.21
C ARG A 334 -36.16 22.76 -16.87
N GLU A 335 -35.21 23.35 -17.59
CA GLU A 335 -35.45 24.60 -18.34
C GLU A 335 -36.53 24.45 -19.41
N MET A 336 -36.51 23.35 -20.17
CA MET A 336 -37.53 23.11 -21.20
C MET A 336 -38.93 22.96 -20.61
N LYS A 337 -39.06 22.31 -19.44
CA LYS A 337 -40.35 22.23 -18.72
C LYS A 337 -40.79 23.61 -18.22
N GLN A 338 -39.87 24.39 -17.66
CA GLN A 338 -40.17 25.74 -17.15
C GLN A 338 -40.65 26.66 -18.29
N ARG A 339 -39.98 26.61 -19.46
CA ARG A 339 -40.41 27.35 -20.67
C ARG A 339 -41.73 26.85 -21.26
N ARG A 340 -42.07 25.57 -21.11
CA ARG A 340 -43.36 25.01 -21.55
C ARG A 340 -44.53 25.35 -20.61
N GLY A 341 -44.27 25.54 -19.31
CA GLY A 341 -45.29 25.96 -18.33
C GLY A 341 -45.59 27.46 -18.33
N LEU A 342 -44.80 28.26 -19.05
CA LEU A 342 -44.96 29.71 -19.23
C LEU A 342 -45.78 30.09 -20.48
N ARG A 343 -46.40 29.12 -21.17
CA ARG A 343 -47.25 29.35 -22.34
C ARG A 343 -48.73 29.18 -22.05
#